data_AF-A0A2V8EZ46-F1
#
_entry.id   AF-A0A2V8EZ46-F1
#
_cell.length_a   1.000
_cell.length_b   1.000
_cell.length_c   1.000
_cell.angle_alpha   90.00
_cell.angle_beta   90.00
_cell.angle_gamma   90.00
#
_symmetry.space_group_name_H-M   'P 1'
#
loop_
_entity.id
_entity.type
_entity.pdbx_description
1 polymer ?
#
loop_
_entity_poly.entity_id
_entity_poly.type
_entity_poly.pdbx_seq_one_letter_code
_entity_poly.pdbx_strand_id
1 'polypeptide(L)'
;MKRVVIAGVSTRAAAESAAQAGFVVTAIDAFGDLDQHASVRSVPLSGRFTAHAAARAARNIECDAVAYLSSFENHPSAVIALAAGRALWGNSPDVLGYVR
;
A
#
# COMPACT_ATOMS: atom_id res chain seq x y z
N MET A 1 -5.60 -7.82 16.37
CA MET A 1 -5.93 -7.87 14.93
C MET A 1 -4.84 -7.09 14.19
N LYS A 2 -4.22 -7.64 13.15
CA LYS A 2 -3.04 -7.02 12.50
C LYS A 2 -3.47 -5.88 11.57
N ARG A 3 -2.76 -4.75 11.63
CA ARG A 3 -3.00 -3.54 10.82
C ARG A 3 -2.11 -3.57 9.58
N VAL A 4 -2.70 -3.36 8.41
CA VAL A 4 -1.99 -3.36 7.13
C VAL A 4 -2.30 -2.11 6.33
N VAL A 5 -1.27 -1.48 5.77
CA VAL A 5 -1.41 -0.48 4.71
C VAL A 5 -1.16 -1.15 3.36
N ILE A 6 -2.08 -0.98 2.42
CA ILE A 6 -1.94 -1.46 1.04
C ILE A 6 -1.87 -0.24 0.12
N ALA A 7 -0.80 -0.12 -0.66
CA ALA A 7 -0.55 1.06 -1.49
C ALA A 7 -0.24 0.69 -2.96
N GLY A 8 -0.87 1.37 -3.91
CA GLY A 8 -0.65 1.12 -5.35
C GLY A 8 -1.58 1.96 -6.21
N VAL A 9 -1.47 1.89 -7.53
CA VAL A 9 -2.36 2.67 -8.42
C VAL A 9 -3.83 2.32 -8.16
N SER A 10 -4.13 1.03 -7.93
CA SER A 10 -5.42 0.53 -7.48
C SER A 10 -5.19 -0.49 -6.38
N THR A 11 -5.93 -0.40 -5.28
CA THR A 11 -5.78 -1.30 -4.13
C THR A 11 -7.01 -2.12 -3.78
N ARG A 12 -8.16 -1.82 -4.42
CA ARG A 12 -9.46 -2.40 -4.11
C ARG A 12 -9.44 -3.91 -3.87
N ALA A 13 -9.04 -4.70 -4.86
CA ALA A 13 -9.14 -6.17 -4.79
C ALA A 13 -8.31 -6.76 -3.62
N ALA A 14 -7.12 -6.22 -3.37
CA ALA A 14 -6.28 -6.64 -2.26
C ALA A 14 -6.83 -6.16 -0.90
N ALA A 15 -7.37 -4.94 -0.85
CA ALA A 15 -7.97 -4.38 0.36
C ALA A 15 -9.23 -5.14 0.78
N GLU A 16 -10.10 -5.49 -0.17
CA GLU A 16 -11.25 -6.36 0.02
C GLU A 16 -10.84 -7.71 0.61
N SER A 17 -9.89 -8.38 -0.05
CA SER A 17 -9.42 -9.71 0.38
C SER A 17 -8.81 -9.67 1.78
N ALA A 18 -8.03 -8.63 2.09
CA ALA A 18 -7.42 -8.47 3.41
C ALA A 18 -8.48 -8.16 4.49
N ALA A 19 -9.48 -7.34 4.19
CA ALA A 19 -10.56 -7.06 5.12
C ALA A 19 -11.38 -8.33 5.43
N GLN A 20 -11.71 -9.12 4.41
CA GLN A 20 -12.39 -10.41 4.57
C GLN A 20 -11.56 -11.42 5.38
N ALA A 21 -10.24 -11.38 5.26
CA ALA A 21 -9.33 -12.20 6.06
C ALA A 21 -9.15 -11.70 7.52
N GLY A 22 -9.84 -10.62 7.93
CA GLY A 22 -9.81 -10.11 9.30
C GLY A 22 -8.63 -9.19 9.61
N PHE A 23 -8.04 -8.52 8.61
CA PHE A 23 -7.06 -7.45 8.85
C PHE A 23 -7.75 -6.09 9.04
N VAL A 24 -7.10 -5.18 9.78
CA VAL A 24 -7.49 -3.76 9.82
C VAL A 24 -6.75 -3.05 8.68
N VAL A 25 -7.48 -2.70 7.63
CA VAL A 25 -6.89 -2.29 6.35
C VAL A 25 -6.98 -0.78 6.16
N THR A 26 -5.87 -0.18 5.74
CA THR A 26 -5.86 1.17 5.13
C THR A 26 -5.39 1.07 3.69
N ALA A 27 -6.21 1.53 2.76
CA ALA A 27 -5.94 1.54 1.32
C ALA A 27 -5.45 2.92 0.89
N ILE A 28 -4.36 2.99 0.12
CA ILE A 28 -3.84 4.23 -0.47
C ILE A 28 -3.68 4.04 -1.97
N ASP A 29 -4.54 4.69 -2.75
CA ASP A 29 -4.50 4.59 -4.20
C ASP A 29 -4.90 5.86 -4.94
N ALA A 30 -4.93 5.77 -6.27
CA ALA A 30 -5.22 6.89 -7.16
C ALA A 30 -6.72 7.23 -7.24
N PHE A 31 -7.59 6.32 -6.82
CA PHE A 31 -9.03 6.39 -7.09
C PHE A 31 -9.83 6.73 -5.84
N GLY A 32 -9.38 6.28 -4.66
CA GLY A 32 -10.11 6.47 -3.42
C GLY A 32 -11.45 5.74 -3.43
N ASP A 33 -11.47 4.50 -3.93
CA ASP A 33 -12.69 3.73 -4.16
C ASP A 33 -13.61 3.76 -2.92
N LEU A 34 -14.82 4.32 -3.08
CA LEU A 34 -15.81 4.45 -2.01
C LEU A 34 -16.64 3.18 -1.79
N ASP A 35 -16.62 2.27 -2.76
CA ASP A 35 -17.35 1.01 -2.76
C ASP A 35 -16.47 -0.18 -2.33
N GLN A 36 -15.52 0.10 -1.42
CA GLN A 36 -14.75 -0.90 -0.70
C GLN A 36 -15.53 -1.45 0.51
N HIS A 37 -15.06 -2.59 1.02
CA HIS A 37 -15.53 -3.18 2.27
C HIS A 37 -15.59 -2.13 3.38
N ALA A 38 -16.69 -2.12 4.14
CA ALA A 38 -16.97 -1.06 5.11
C ALA A 38 -15.90 -0.89 6.22
N SER A 39 -15.08 -1.92 6.46
CA SER A 39 -13.98 -1.87 7.42
C SER A 39 -12.66 -1.34 6.84
N VAL A 40 -12.57 -1.11 5.52
CA VAL A 40 -11.38 -0.55 4.88
C VAL A 40 -11.40 0.96 5.03
N ARG A 41 -10.32 1.52 5.56
CA ARG A 41 -10.08 2.95 5.52
C ARG A 41 -9.44 3.33 4.18
N SER A 42 -10.20 3.95 3.30
CA SER A 42 -9.67 4.50 2.04
C SER A 42 -9.01 5.88 2.27
N VAL A 43 -7.79 6.06 1.77
CA VAL A 43 -7.01 7.31 1.83
C VAL A 43 -6.62 7.69 0.40
N PRO A 44 -7.39 8.54 -0.29
CA PRO A 44 -7.07 8.97 -1.64
C PRO A 44 -5.80 9.85 -1.64
N LEU A 45 -5.00 9.74 -2.69
CA LEU A 45 -3.94 10.72 -2.95
C LEU A 45 -4.51 11.98 -3.60
N SER A 46 -4.00 13.14 -3.17
CA SER A 46 -4.27 14.40 -3.86
C SER A 46 -3.41 14.51 -5.13
N GLY A 47 -4.07 14.72 -6.27
CA GLY A 47 -3.41 14.89 -7.57
C GLY A 47 -2.93 13.59 -8.20
N ARG A 48 -1.88 13.68 -9.04
CA ARG A 48 -1.39 12.53 -9.81
C ARG A 48 -0.75 11.49 -8.89
N PHE A 49 -1.15 10.23 -9.07
CA PHE A 49 -0.52 9.10 -8.39
C PHE A 49 0.97 8.98 -8.74
N THR A 50 1.79 8.76 -7.72
CA THR A 50 3.17 8.25 -7.84
C THR A 50 3.44 7.31 -6.67
N ALA A 51 4.28 6.28 -6.86
CA ALA A 51 4.66 5.37 -5.78
C ALA A 51 5.27 6.11 -4.59
N HIS A 52 6.10 7.14 -4.84
CA HIS A 52 6.64 7.97 -3.76
C HIS A 52 5.56 8.76 -3.04
N ALA A 53 4.57 9.34 -3.73
CA ALA A 53 3.47 10.04 -3.05
C ALA A 53 2.66 9.09 -2.16
N ALA A 54 2.36 7.89 -2.64
CA ALA A 54 1.70 6.85 -1.87
C ALA A 54 2.53 6.45 -0.63
N ALA A 55 3.83 6.19 -0.81
CA ALA A 55 4.74 5.87 0.29
C ALA A 55 4.82 7.01 1.32
N ARG A 56 4.83 8.28 0.88
CA ARG A 56 4.81 9.44 1.78
C ARG A 56 3.52 9.53 2.59
N ALA A 57 2.37 9.27 1.96
CA ALA A 57 1.07 9.27 2.64
C ALA A 57 1.00 8.18 3.71
N ALA A 58 1.62 7.03 3.46
CA ALA A 58 1.67 5.91 4.41
C ALA A 58 2.53 6.16 5.67
N ARG A 59 3.42 7.17 5.68
CA ARG A 59 4.41 7.33 6.78
C ARG A 59 3.78 7.59 8.14
N ASN A 60 2.66 8.30 8.18
CA ASN A 60 2.00 8.69 9.43
C ASN A 60 0.84 7.73 9.78
N ILE A 61 0.74 6.59 9.09
CA ILE A 61 -0.31 5.61 9.32
C ILE A 61 0.30 4.47 10.12
N GLU A 62 -0.15 4.34 11.36
CA GLU A 62 0.29 3.28 12.25
C GLU A 62 -0.18 1.92 11.73
N CYS A 63 0.76 1.02 11.48
CA CYS A 63 0.48 -0.32 10.97
C CYS A 63 1.62 -1.28 11.31
N ASP A 64 1.32 -2.58 11.25
CA ASP A 64 2.28 -3.64 11.55
C ASP A 64 2.97 -4.13 10.26
N ALA A 65 2.26 -4.04 9.13
CA ALA A 65 2.74 -4.45 7.82
C ALA A 65 2.29 -3.50 6.71
N VAL A 66 3.04 -3.54 5.61
CA VAL A 66 2.71 -2.84 4.37
C VAL A 66 2.75 -3.80 3.20
N ALA A 67 1.85 -3.62 2.24
CA ALA A 67 1.89 -4.27 0.94
C ALA A 67 1.88 -3.20 -0.14
N TYR A 68 2.66 -3.40 -1.20
CA TYR A 68 2.59 -2.56 -2.39
C TYR A 68 1.98 -3.32 -3.56
N LEU A 69 1.33 -2.59 -4.45
CA LEU A 69 0.78 -3.09 -5.70
C LEU A 69 1.36 -2.27 -6.88
N SER A 70 0.64 -2.23 -7.99
CA SER A 70 1.09 -1.66 -9.26
C SER A 70 1.72 -0.27 -9.13
N SER A 71 2.70 -0.01 -10.00
CA SER A 71 3.62 1.12 -10.05
C SER A 71 4.79 1.05 -9.06
N PHE A 72 4.67 0.43 -7.89
CA PHE A 72 5.78 0.37 -6.92
C PHE A 72 6.93 -0.54 -7.35
N GLU A 73 6.65 -1.59 -8.13
CA GLU A 73 7.66 -2.49 -8.71
C GLU A 73 8.70 -1.73 -9.53
N ASN A 74 8.29 -0.61 -10.12
CA ASN A 74 9.14 0.29 -10.89
C ASN A 74 9.87 1.32 -10.03
N HIS A 75 9.79 1.27 -8.70
CA HIS A 75 10.37 2.26 -7.80
C HIS A 75 10.85 1.64 -6.44
N PRO A 76 11.96 0.88 -6.41
CA PRO A 76 12.51 0.30 -5.18
C PRO A 76 12.73 1.30 -4.04
N SER A 77 13.14 2.53 -4.34
CA SER A 77 13.27 3.58 -3.33
C SER A 77 11.94 3.94 -2.65
N ALA A 78 10.82 3.86 -3.38
CA ALA A 78 9.50 4.06 -2.80
C ALA A 78 9.08 2.87 -1.93
N VAL A 79 9.47 1.65 -2.31
CA VAL A 79 9.29 0.45 -1.48
C VAL A 79 10.09 0.53 -0.19
N ILE A 80 11.36 1.00 -0.23
CA ILE A 80 12.16 1.27 0.97
C ILE A 80 11.43 2.24 1.90
N ALA A 81 10.94 3.37 1.36
CA ALA A 81 10.22 4.37 2.14
C ALA A 81 8.90 3.83 2.72
N LEU A 82 8.17 3.02 1.95
CA LEU A 82 6.93 2.38 2.41
C LEU A 82 7.19 1.34 3.50
N ALA A 83 8.27 0.57 3.41
CA ALA A 83 8.61 -0.50 4.34
C ALA A 83 9.32 -0.03 5.62
N ALA A 84 9.77 1.23 5.69
CA ALA A 84 10.55 1.74 6.82
C ALA A 84 9.85 1.45 8.16
N GLY A 85 10.51 0.67 9.02
CA GLY A 85 10.04 0.30 10.37
C GLY A 85 8.88 -0.71 10.42
N ARG A 86 8.50 -1.33 9.30
CA ARG A 86 7.30 -2.17 9.16
C ARG A 86 7.62 -3.46 8.41
N ALA A 87 6.79 -4.50 8.58
CA ALA A 87 6.93 -5.72 7.80
C ALA A 87 6.49 -5.48 6.34
N LEU A 88 7.36 -5.77 5.37
CA LEU A 88 7.03 -5.70 3.95
C LEU A 88 6.41 -7.03 3.49
N TRP A 89 5.22 -6.96 2.89
CA TRP A 89 4.56 -8.07 2.18
C TRP A 89 4.68 -7.83 0.67
N GLY A 90 5.65 -8.50 0.05
CA GLY A 90 6.00 -8.35 -1.35
C GLY A 90 7.48 -8.64 -1.58
N ASN A 91 7.95 -8.38 -2.80
CA ASN A 91 9.37 -8.50 -3.11
C ASN A 91 10.15 -7.34 -2.46
N SER A 92 11.36 -7.63 -2.02
CA SER A 92 12.25 -6.62 -1.47
C SER A 92 12.73 -5.63 -2.55
N PRO A 93 13.16 -4.41 -2.15
CA PRO A 93 13.74 -3.44 -3.07
C PRO A 93 14.93 -3.98 -3.88
N ASP A 94 15.75 -4.83 -3.26
CA ASP A 94 16.85 -5.55 -3.87
C ASP A 94 16.36 -6.53 -4.95
N VAL A 95 15.34 -7.37 -4.65
CA VAL A 95 14.73 -8.26 -5.66
C VAL A 95 14.20 -7.47 -6.85
N LEU A 96 13.51 -6.35 -6.62
CA LEU A 96 13.01 -5.48 -7.70
C LEU A 96 14.14 -4.85 -8.54
N GLY A 97 15.34 -4.69 -7.99
CA GLY A 97 16.50 -4.19 -8.69
C GLY A 97 17.07 -5.17 -9.73
N TYR A 98 16.86 -6.48 -9.55
CA TYR A 98 17.41 -7.52 -10.43
C TYR A 98 16.58 -7.81 -11.69
N VAL A 99 15.31 -7.40 -11.71
CA VAL A 99 14.33 -7.81 -12.75
C VAL A 99 13.83 -6.64 -13.62
N ARG A 100 14.61 -5.56 -13.67
CA ARG A 100 14.31 -4.36 -14.47
C ARG A 100 15.00 -4.36 -15.82
#